data_AF-A0A918J8Z3-F1
#
_entry.id   AF-A0A918J8Z3-F1
#
_cell.length_a   1.000
_cell.length_b   1.000
_cell.length_c   1.000
_cell.angle_alpha   90.00
_cell.angle_beta   90.00
_cell.angle_gamma   90.00
#
_symmetry.space_group_name_H-M   'P 1'
#
loop_
_entity.id
_entity.type
_entity.pdbx_description
1 polymer ?
#
loop_
_entity_poly.entity_id
_entity_poly.type
_entity_poly.pdbx_seq_one_letter_code
_entity_poly.pdbx_strand_id
1 'polypeptide(L)'
;MTTPVCTSASAAAAPGRQSLPHPRLRTSGGGTPIYPSFASYVRARQPILLRAARSLTANPSDAEDLLQTALAKTYVAWERIEDQRALDGYVRRALVNTRTSQWRKRRVDEFVCEELPEPEPMPGADDPAEQQALHDAMWRAITKLPARQRAMVVLRYYEDLSEAQTAEVLGVSVGTVKSAVSRALGKLRDDPELMLAR
;
A
#
# COMPACT_ATOMS: atom_id res chain seq x y z
N MET A 1 50.49 -2.30 43.05
CA MET A 1 50.37 -3.67 42.53
C MET A 1 49.19 -4.32 43.26
N THR A 2 48.09 -4.78 42.69
CA THR A 2 47.49 -4.81 41.36
C THR A 2 46.04 -5.22 41.67
N THR A 3 45.05 -4.53 41.13
CA THR A 3 43.64 -4.97 41.21
C THR A 3 43.43 -6.21 40.34
N PRO A 4 42.45 -7.06 40.67
CA PRO A 4 41.73 -7.78 39.64
C PRO A 4 40.25 -7.39 39.62
N VAL A 5 39.80 -7.15 38.39
CA VAL A 5 38.42 -7.02 37.95
C VAL A 5 37.88 -8.42 37.61
N CYS A 6 36.62 -8.71 37.97
CA CYS A 6 35.69 -9.63 37.29
C CYS A 6 34.29 -9.33 37.89
N THR A 7 33.32 -8.73 37.18
CA THR A 7 32.55 -9.14 35.99
C THR A 7 31.57 -10.30 36.23
N SER A 8 30.29 -9.96 36.44
CA SER A 8 29.08 -10.54 35.80
C SER A 8 27.85 -9.81 36.36
N ALA A 9 27.20 -8.90 35.61
CA ALA A 9 26.16 -9.17 34.60
C ALA A 9 24.93 -9.91 35.18
N SER A 10 24.04 -9.14 35.80
CA SER A 10 22.70 -9.55 36.22
C SER A 10 21.74 -9.47 35.03
N ALA A 11 21.05 -10.58 34.77
CA ALA A 11 19.99 -10.70 33.79
C ALA A 11 18.71 -10.02 34.30
N ALA A 12 18.33 -8.91 33.68
CA ALA A 12 17.01 -8.31 33.84
C ALA A 12 16.13 -8.69 32.65
N ALA A 13 15.12 -9.49 32.95
CA ALA A 13 14.09 -9.97 32.05
C ALA A 13 13.33 -8.82 31.38
N ALA A 14 13.23 -8.88 30.04
CA ALA A 14 12.38 -7.99 29.26
C ALA A 14 10.90 -8.38 29.44
N PRO A 15 9.98 -7.43 29.68
CA PRO A 15 8.56 -7.73 29.80
C PRO A 15 7.93 -8.08 28.46
N GLY A 16 7.04 -9.07 28.50
CA GLY A 16 6.36 -9.69 27.37
C GLY A 16 5.64 -8.68 26.47
N ARG A 17 5.89 -8.80 25.18
CA ARG A 17 5.11 -8.16 24.12
C ARG A 17 3.70 -8.77 24.14
N GLN A 18 2.74 -8.04 24.71
CA GLN A 18 1.33 -8.37 24.60
C GLN A 18 0.91 -8.22 23.14
N SER A 19 0.64 -9.36 22.52
CA SER A 19 0.02 -9.45 21.20
C SER A 19 -1.40 -8.92 21.29
N LEU A 20 -1.62 -7.71 20.77
CA LEU A 20 -2.96 -7.15 20.59
C LEU A 20 -3.77 -8.09 19.66
N PRO A 21 -5.00 -8.48 20.05
CA PRO A 21 -5.85 -9.31 19.21
C PRO A 21 -6.31 -8.49 18.00
N HIS A 22 -5.76 -8.78 16.82
CA HIS A 22 -6.36 -8.31 15.57
C HIS A 22 -7.75 -8.95 15.43
N PRO A 23 -8.78 -8.19 15.06
CA PRO A 23 -10.07 -8.76 14.72
C PRO A 23 -9.86 -9.66 13.51
N ARG A 24 -9.86 -10.98 13.74
CA ARG A 24 -9.93 -11.95 12.65
C ARG A 24 -11.29 -11.74 12.01
N LEU A 25 -11.31 -11.07 10.85
CA LEU A 25 -12.42 -11.19 9.92
C LEU A 25 -12.62 -12.69 9.72
N ARG A 26 -13.72 -13.21 10.28
CA ARG A 26 -14.17 -14.58 10.01
C ARG A 26 -14.45 -14.63 8.53
N THR A 27 -13.52 -15.18 7.75
CA THR A 27 -13.79 -15.61 6.39
C THR A 27 -14.61 -16.88 6.48
N SER A 28 -15.91 -16.72 6.72
CA SER A 28 -16.89 -17.77 6.47
C SER A 28 -16.85 -18.11 4.97
N GLY A 29 -16.27 -19.26 4.63
CA GLY A 29 -16.49 -19.97 3.35
C GLY A 29 -16.48 -19.12 2.09
N GLY A 30 -15.37 -18.45 1.77
CA GLY A 30 -15.25 -17.64 0.56
C GLY A 30 -14.79 -18.49 -0.63
N GLY A 31 -15.72 -19.00 -1.43
CA GLY A 31 -15.38 -19.43 -2.79
C GLY A 31 -14.78 -18.25 -3.56
N THR A 32 -13.60 -18.42 -4.16
CA THR A 32 -13.01 -17.36 -4.99
C THR A 32 -13.99 -17.00 -6.11
N PRO A 33 -14.39 -15.73 -6.25
CA PRO A 33 -15.35 -15.34 -7.28
C PRO A 33 -14.79 -15.64 -8.67
N ILE A 34 -15.59 -16.33 -9.49
CA ILE A 34 -15.33 -16.60 -10.91
C ILE A 34 -16.03 -15.51 -11.72
N TYR A 35 -15.33 -14.93 -12.68
CA TYR A 35 -15.80 -13.84 -13.52
C TYR A 35 -16.04 -14.36 -14.94
N PRO A 36 -17.31 -14.48 -15.40
CA PRO A 36 -17.62 -15.03 -16.72
C PRO A 36 -17.12 -14.17 -17.89
N SER A 37 -16.79 -12.90 -17.65
CA SER A 37 -16.22 -11.99 -18.66
C SER A 37 -15.38 -10.89 -18.04
N PHE A 38 -14.51 -10.26 -18.85
CA PHE A 38 -13.72 -9.10 -18.42
C PHE A 38 -14.61 -7.97 -17.88
N ALA A 39 -15.72 -7.68 -18.57
CA ALA A 39 -16.65 -6.64 -18.14
C ALA A 39 -17.26 -6.94 -16.75
N SER A 40 -17.58 -8.22 -16.47
CA SER A 40 -18.09 -8.63 -15.15
C SER A 40 -17.04 -8.47 -14.04
N TYR A 41 -15.77 -8.76 -14.33
CA TYR A 41 -14.66 -8.54 -13.42
C TYR A 41 -14.44 -7.06 -13.11
N VAL A 42 -14.34 -6.23 -14.15
CA VAL A 42 -14.12 -4.79 -13.99
C VAL A 42 -15.25 -4.17 -13.17
N ARG A 43 -16.51 -4.48 -13.48
CA ARG A 43 -17.66 -3.96 -12.71
C ARG A 43 -17.59 -4.30 -11.23
N ALA A 44 -17.16 -5.52 -10.89
CA ALA A 44 -17.07 -5.97 -9.50
C ALA A 44 -15.84 -5.40 -8.76
N ARG A 45 -14.70 -5.25 -9.46
CA ARG A 45 -13.41 -4.92 -8.83
C ARG A 45 -12.94 -3.48 -9.01
N GLN A 46 -13.53 -2.72 -9.93
CA GLN A 46 -13.11 -1.34 -10.21
C GLN A 46 -13.03 -0.44 -8.97
N PRO A 47 -13.98 -0.45 -7.99
CA PRO A 47 -13.88 0.40 -6.81
C PRO A 47 -12.68 0.08 -5.90
N ILE A 48 -12.30 -1.19 -5.78
CA ILE A 48 -11.13 -1.58 -4.96
C ILE A 48 -9.83 -1.31 -5.72
N LEU A 49 -9.80 -1.61 -7.02
CA LEU A 49 -8.64 -1.34 -7.87
C LEU A 49 -8.36 0.15 -8.04
N LEU A 50 -9.40 1.00 -8.08
CA LEU A 50 -9.23 2.45 -8.14
C LEU A 50 -8.71 3.01 -6.82
N ARG A 51 -9.15 2.48 -5.67
CA ARG A 51 -8.55 2.82 -4.36
C ARG A 51 -7.07 2.43 -4.33
N ALA A 52 -6.74 1.23 -4.84
CA ALA A 52 -5.36 0.79 -4.99
C ALA A 52 -4.56 1.74 -5.90
N ALA A 53 -5.09 2.11 -7.06
CA ALA A 53 -4.42 3.00 -8.00
C ALA A 53 -4.20 4.40 -7.41
N ARG A 54 -5.22 4.95 -6.74
CA ARG A 54 -5.12 6.22 -5.98
C ARG A 54 -4.05 6.12 -4.90
N SER A 55 -3.87 4.92 -4.31
CA SER A 55 -2.82 4.71 -3.35
C SER A 55 -1.39 4.64 -3.94
N LEU A 56 -1.27 4.55 -5.26
CA LEU A 56 0.01 4.45 -5.96
C LEU A 56 0.41 5.77 -6.64
N THR A 57 -0.52 6.72 -6.78
CA THR A 57 -0.36 8.01 -7.44
C THR A 57 -0.60 9.17 -6.47
N ALA A 58 -0.16 10.38 -6.84
CA ALA A 58 -0.38 11.59 -6.04
C ALA A 58 -1.62 12.36 -6.53
N ASN A 59 -1.92 12.30 -7.84
CA ASN A 59 -3.07 12.94 -8.46
C ASN A 59 -4.20 11.91 -8.71
N PRO A 60 -5.48 12.24 -8.44
CA PRO A 60 -6.63 11.43 -8.81
C PRO A 60 -6.70 11.05 -10.30
N SER A 61 -6.41 11.98 -11.22
CA SER A 61 -6.44 11.71 -12.67
C SER A 61 -5.37 10.69 -13.08
N ASP A 62 -4.15 10.83 -12.52
CA ASP A 62 -3.08 9.84 -12.73
C ASP A 62 -3.49 8.43 -12.22
N ALA A 63 -4.34 8.35 -11.20
CA ALA A 63 -4.84 7.08 -10.67
C ALA A 63 -5.78 6.38 -11.65
N GLU A 64 -6.68 7.15 -12.26
CA GLU A 64 -7.64 6.65 -13.25
C GLU A 64 -6.90 6.18 -14.50
N ASP A 65 -5.94 6.94 -15.00
CA ASP A 65 -5.09 6.56 -16.13
C ASP A 65 -4.26 5.30 -15.84
N LEU A 66 -3.70 5.21 -14.63
CA LEU A 66 -2.96 4.04 -14.18
C LEU A 66 -3.86 2.80 -14.19
N LEU A 67 -5.08 2.91 -13.65
CA LEU A 67 -6.04 1.83 -13.61
C LEU A 67 -6.45 1.42 -15.02
N GLN A 68 -6.84 2.38 -15.87
CA GLN A 68 -7.24 2.12 -17.25
C GLN A 68 -6.13 1.41 -18.03
N THR A 69 -4.87 1.87 -17.89
CA THR A 69 -3.72 1.23 -18.55
C THR A 69 -3.50 -0.21 -18.06
N ALA A 70 -3.63 -0.46 -16.76
CA ALA A 70 -3.49 -1.79 -16.19
C ALA A 70 -4.62 -2.73 -16.64
N LEU A 71 -5.85 -2.23 -16.68
CA LEU A 71 -7.02 -2.95 -17.18
C LEU A 71 -6.90 -3.26 -18.68
N ALA A 72 -6.40 -2.32 -19.50
CA ALA A 72 -6.16 -2.56 -20.93
C ALA A 72 -5.13 -3.69 -21.15
N LYS A 73 -4.02 -3.68 -20.41
CA LYS A 73 -3.04 -4.78 -20.46
C LYS A 73 -3.61 -6.11 -19.98
N THR A 74 -4.49 -6.07 -19.00
CA THR A 74 -5.20 -7.25 -18.49
C THR A 74 -6.16 -7.79 -19.55
N TYR A 75 -6.91 -6.92 -20.23
CA TYR A 75 -7.83 -7.30 -21.29
C TYR A 75 -7.12 -8.04 -22.42
N VAL A 76 -5.95 -7.54 -22.86
CA VAL A 76 -5.14 -8.22 -23.89
C VAL A 76 -4.67 -9.61 -23.44
N ALA A 77 -4.42 -9.80 -22.15
CA ALA A 77 -4.02 -11.09 -21.59
C ALA A 77 -5.20 -11.96 -21.15
N TRP A 78 -6.44 -11.48 -21.25
CA TRP A 78 -7.62 -12.07 -20.60
C TRP A 78 -7.81 -13.55 -20.96
N GLU A 79 -7.74 -13.88 -22.25
CA GLU A 79 -7.92 -15.26 -22.72
C GLU A 79 -6.76 -16.19 -22.37
N ARG A 80 -5.57 -15.65 -22.06
CA ARG A 80 -4.39 -16.41 -21.64
C ARG A 80 -4.36 -16.68 -20.13
N ILE A 81 -5.22 -16.03 -19.34
CA ILE A 81 -5.27 -16.22 -17.90
C ILE A 81 -6.21 -17.41 -17.62
N GLU A 82 -5.61 -18.61 -17.56
CA GLU A 82 -6.33 -19.86 -17.36
C GLU A 82 -6.94 -19.97 -15.95
N ASP A 83 -6.24 -19.45 -14.94
CA ASP A 83 -6.73 -19.43 -13.56
C ASP A 83 -7.37 -18.08 -13.20
N GLN A 84 -8.70 -18.06 -13.17
CA GLN A 84 -9.45 -16.87 -12.76
C GLN A 84 -9.21 -16.48 -11.29
N ARG A 85 -8.72 -17.40 -10.44
CA ARG A 85 -8.37 -17.09 -9.05
C ARG A 85 -7.11 -16.24 -8.96
N ALA A 86 -6.25 -16.29 -9.98
CA ALA A 86 -5.03 -15.49 -10.07
C ALA A 86 -5.27 -14.09 -10.66
N LEU A 87 -6.48 -13.82 -11.17
CA LEU A 87 -6.80 -12.60 -11.92
C LEU A 87 -6.58 -11.33 -11.11
N ASP A 88 -7.04 -11.29 -9.85
CA ASP A 88 -6.80 -10.15 -8.95
C ASP A 88 -5.28 -9.90 -8.77
N GLY A 89 -4.50 -10.97 -8.60
CA GLY A 89 -3.04 -10.90 -8.48
C GLY A 89 -2.38 -10.37 -9.75
N TYR A 90 -2.86 -10.82 -10.92
CA TYR A 90 -2.37 -10.37 -12.21
C TYR A 90 -2.62 -8.86 -12.40
N VAL A 91 -3.83 -8.37 -12.13
CA VAL A 91 -4.17 -6.95 -12.30
C VAL A 91 -3.39 -6.07 -11.32
N ARG A 92 -3.23 -6.49 -10.07
CA ARG A 92 -2.38 -5.80 -9.08
C ARG A 92 -0.94 -5.70 -9.55
N ARG A 93 -0.39 -6.80 -10.07
CA ARG A 93 0.96 -6.81 -10.67
C ARG A 93 1.04 -5.86 -11.86
N ALA A 94 0.02 -5.84 -12.73
CA ALA A 94 -0.05 -4.91 -13.85
C ALA A 94 -0.11 -3.44 -13.41
N LEU A 95 -0.88 -3.11 -12.38
CA LEU A 95 -0.94 -1.77 -11.75
C LEU A 95 0.44 -1.33 -11.27
N VAL A 96 1.09 -2.14 -10.42
CA VAL A 96 2.39 -1.79 -9.83
C VAL A 96 3.48 -1.68 -10.88
N ASN A 97 3.53 -2.61 -11.84
CA ASN A 97 4.50 -2.58 -12.93
C ASN A 97 4.29 -1.37 -13.84
N THR A 98 3.03 -1.04 -14.14
CA THR A 98 2.70 0.15 -14.94
C THR A 98 3.12 1.42 -14.21
N ARG A 99 2.81 1.56 -12.93
CA ARG A 99 3.24 2.71 -12.12
C ARG A 99 4.75 2.84 -12.07
N THR A 100 5.46 1.73 -11.84
CA THR A 100 6.92 1.68 -11.77
C THR A 100 7.53 2.05 -13.13
N SER A 101 6.95 1.58 -14.24
CA SER A 101 7.37 1.93 -15.59
C SER A 101 7.14 3.40 -15.91
N GLN A 102 5.95 3.94 -15.58
CA GLN A 102 5.64 5.36 -15.76
C GLN A 102 6.57 6.24 -14.93
N TRP A 103 6.86 5.87 -13.68
CA TRP A 103 7.82 6.60 -12.85
C TRP A 103 9.24 6.60 -13.45
N ARG A 104 9.70 5.46 -13.98
CA ARG A 104 10.99 5.39 -14.68
C ARG A 104 11.03 6.25 -15.95
N LYS A 105 9.92 6.33 -16.70
CA LYS A 105 9.78 7.20 -17.88
C LYS A 105 9.71 8.68 -17.53
N ARG A 106 8.92 9.07 -16.52
CA ARG A 106 8.81 10.46 -16.02
C ARG A 106 10.09 10.96 -15.35
N ARG A 107 11.01 10.06 -14.94
CA ARG A 107 12.38 10.42 -14.54
C ARG A 107 13.26 10.85 -15.72
N VAL A 108 12.80 10.69 -16.97
CA VAL A 108 13.57 11.01 -18.18
C VAL A 108 13.12 12.29 -18.86
N ASP A 109 11.91 12.84 -18.66
CA ASP A 109 11.63 14.24 -19.04
C ASP A 109 10.31 14.78 -18.46
N GLU A 110 10.27 16.12 -18.41
CA GLU A 110 9.22 17.10 -18.07
C GLU A 110 9.01 17.51 -16.59
N PHE A 111 9.51 18.72 -16.30
CA PHE A 111 9.06 19.60 -15.22
C PHE A 111 7.91 20.46 -15.75
N VAL A 112 6.69 20.25 -15.24
CA VAL A 112 5.60 21.22 -15.37
C VAL A 112 5.35 21.79 -13.98
N CYS A 113 5.64 23.08 -13.80
CA CYS A 113 5.30 23.88 -12.64
C CYS A 113 4.28 24.93 -13.07
N GLU A 114 3.14 25.01 -12.38
CA GLU A 114 2.51 26.25 -11.89
C GLU A 114 1.30 25.88 -11.01
N GLU A 115 1.41 26.24 -9.72
CA GLU A 115 0.42 26.30 -8.62
C GLU A 115 -0.84 25.39 -8.55
N LEU A 116 -1.05 24.76 -7.39
CA LEU A 116 -2.31 24.10 -6.99
C LEU A 116 -3.25 25.08 -6.25
N PRO A 117 -4.57 25.08 -6.50
CA PRO A 117 -5.52 25.90 -5.74
C PRO A 117 -5.84 25.29 -4.36
N GLU A 118 -6.10 26.18 -3.39
CA GLU A 118 -6.42 25.87 -2.00
C GLU A 118 -7.90 25.41 -1.88
N PRO A 119 -8.20 24.26 -1.23
CA PRO A 119 -9.59 23.83 -1.03
C PRO A 119 -10.23 24.48 0.21
N GLU A 120 -11.42 25.07 0.02
CA GLU A 120 -12.29 25.67 1.05
C GLU A 120 -12.89 24.62 2.02
N PRO A 121 -13.08 24.93 3.32
CA PRO A 121 -13.63 24.00 4.30
C PRO A 121 -15.16 24.06 4.38
N MET A 122 -15.81 22.90 4.47
CA MET A 122 -17.25 22.76 4.74
C MET A 122 -17.45 22.24 6.18
N PRO A 123 -18.24 22.91 7.05
CA PRO A 123 -18.34 22.52 8.45
C PRO A 123 -19.57 21.64 8.79
N GLY A 124 -19.34 20.61 9.59
CA GLY A 124 -20.24 20.20 10.69
C GLY A 124 -21.23 19.06 10.45
N ALA A 125 -20.93 17.88 11.01
CA ALA A 125 -21.87 16.96 11.68
C ALA A 125 -21.07 15.77 12.28
N ASP A 126 -20.79 15.74 13.59
CA ASP A 126 -20.11 14.68 14.36
C ASP A 126 -19.29 13.61 13.57
N ASP A 127 -17.98 13.81 13.42
CA ASP A 127 -17.51 14.36 12.16
C ASP A 127 -16.91 13.25 11.27
N PRO A 128 -17.60 12.78 10.22
CA PRO A 128 -16.99 12.02 9.13
C PRO A 128 -15.75 12.73 8.57
N ALA A 129 -15.64 14.07 8.75
CA ALA A 129 -14.46 14.82 8.39
C ALA A 129 -13.26 14.53 9.30
N GLU A 130 -13.40 14.09 10.55
CA GLU A 130 -12.26 13.66 11.38
C GLU A 130 -11.69 12.33 10.88
N GLN A 131 -12.55 11.36 10.53
CA GLN A 131 -12.12 10.10 9.92
C GLN A 131 -11.51 10.34 8.53
N GLN A 132 -12.09 11.26 7.75
CA GLN A 132 -11.56 11.67 6.45
C GLN A 132 -10.24 12.43 6.61
N ALA A 133 -10.11 13.31 7.61
CA ALA A 133 -8.89 14.06 7.90
C ALA A 133 -7.75 13.14 8.36
N LEU A 134 -8.06 12.15 9.20
CA LEU A 134 -7.09 11.12 9.59
C LEU A 134 -6.70 10.25 8.39
N HIS A 135 -7.65 9.89 7.53
CA HIS A 135 -7.39 9.16 6.30
C HIS A 135 -6.50 9.99 5.35
N ASP A 136 -6.75 11.28 5.21
CA ASP A 136 -6.00 12.18 4.34
C ASP A 136 -4.61 12.49 4.92
N ALA A 137 -4.48 12.63 6.24
CA ALA A 137 -3.19 12.72 6.92
C ALA A 137 -2.37 11.43 6.73
N MET A 138 -2.99 10.26 6.91
CA MET A 138 -2.39 8.95 6.60
C MET A 138 -1.93 8.89 5.14
N TRP A 139 -2.77 9.38 4.24
CA TRP A 139 -2.49 9.41 2.82
C TRP A 139 -1.28 10.29 2.48
N ARG A 140 -1.23 11.51 3.02
CA ARG A 140 -0.09 12.42 2.88
C ARG A 140 1.19 11.82 3.45
N ALA A 141 1.14 11.19 4.62
CA ALA A 141 2.31 10.53 5.20
C ALA A 141 2.84 9.36 4.33
N ILE A 142 1.95 8.54 3.78
CA ILE A 142 2.32 7.42 2.90
C ILE A 142 2.94 7.93 1.58
N THR A 143 2.44 9.02 1.01
CA THR A 143 2.98 9.58 -0.24
C THR A 143 4.40 10.16 -0.09
N LYS A 144 4.78 10.59 1.12
CA LYS A 144 6.17 11.01 1.45
C LYS A 144 7.18 9.85 1.45
N LEU A 145 6.72 8.60 1.54
CA LEU A 145 7.62 7.45 1.52
C LEU A 145 8.32 7.27 0.15
N PRO A 146 9.54 6.74 0.11
CA PRO A 146 10.17 6.29 -1.13
C PRO A 146 9.27 5.31 -1.89
N ALA A 147 9.17 5.45 -3.21
CA ALA A 147 8.20 4.73 -4.05
C ALA A 147 8.15 3.20 -3.81
N ARG A 148 9.31 2.56 -3.65
CA ARG A 148 9.40 1.12 -3.34
C ARG A 148 8.85 0.77 -1.96
N GLN A 149 9.10 1.59 -0.95
CA GLN A 149 8.57 1.41 0.41
C GLN A 149 7.05 1.60 0.42
N ARG A 150 6.56 2.66 -0.25
CA ARG A 150 5.12 2.90 -0.41
C ARG A 150 4.42 1.71 -1.07
N ALA A 151 4.93 1.22 -2.19
CA ALA A 151 4.34 0.07 -2.89
C ALA A 151 4.23 -1.18 -1.99
N MET A 152 5.26 -1.44 -1.17
CA MET A 152 5.24 -2.56 -0.22
C MET A 152 4.21 -2.38 0.89
N VAL A 153 4.08 -1.17 1.44
CA VAL A 153 3.08 -0.86 2.48
C VAL A 153 1.66 -0.99 1.92
N VAL A 154 1.40 -0.41 0.74
CA VAL A 154 0.10 -0.51 0.05
C VAL A 154 -0.28 -1.98 -0.19
N LEU A 155 0.61 -2.76 -0.79
CA LEU A 155 0.34 -4.18 -1.07
C LEU A 155 0.08 -4.98 0.22
N ARG A 156 0.79 -4.67 1.31
CA ARG A 156 0.65 -5.37 2.60
C ARG A 156 -0.62 -5.03 3.36
N TYR A 157 -1.02 -3.76 3.39
CA TYR A 157 -2.03 -3.26 4.31
C TYR A 157 -3.32 -2.79 3.64
N TYR A 158 -3.26 -2.34 2.38
CA TYR A 158 -4.46 -1.96 1.63
C TYR A 158 -5.01 -3.11 0.79
N GLU A 159 -4.12 -3.98 0.28
CA GLU A 159 -4.48 -5.14 -0.54
C GLU A 159 -4.45 -6.47 0.22
N ASP A 160 -4.17 -6.43 1.53
CA ASP A 160 -4.08 -7.59 2.44
C ASP A 160 -3.15 -8.72 1.96
N LEU A 161 -2.10 -8.40 1.19
CA LEU A 161 -1.15 -9.42 0.73
C LEU A 161 -0.21 -9.87 1.84
N SER A 162 0.17 -11.15 1.81
CA SER A 162 1.28 -11.65 2.61
C SER A 162 2.61 -11.06 2.16
N GLU A 163 3.63 -11.16 3.01
CA GLU A 163 5.01 -10.72 2.66
C GLU A 163 5.56 -11.51 1.48
N ALA A 164 5.22 -12.81 1.38
CA ALA A 164 5.60 -13.67 0.27
C ALA A 164 4.94 -13.23 -1.04
N GLN A 165 3.64 -12.99 -1.05
CA GLN A 165 2.91 -12.50 -2.22
C GLN A 165 3.42 -11.11 -2.65
N THR A 166 3.69 -10.22 -1.69
CA THR A 166 4.25 -8.89 -1.98
C THR A 166 5.63 -8.99 -2.63
N ALA A 167 6.48 -9.89 -2.14
CA ALA A 167 7.81 -10.15 -2.67
C ALA A 167 7.75 -10.67 -4.12
N GLU A 168 6.83 -11.60 -4.38
CA GLU A 168 6.57 -12.16 -5.72
C GLU A 168 6.09 -11.09 -6.71
N VAL A 169 5.12 -10.25 -6.30
CA VAL A 169 4.58 -9.15 -7.12
C VAL A 169 5.68 -8.16 -7.50
N LEU A 170 6.55 -7.81 -6.55
CA LEU A 170 7.59 -6.81 -6.73
C LEU A 170 8.91 -7.36 -7.29
N GLY A 171 9.06 -8.69 -7.39
CA GLY A 171 10.30 -9.33 -7.83
C GLY A 171 11.48 -9.11 -6.88
N VAL A 172 11.23 -9.15 -5.57
CA VAL A 172 12.25 -8.95 -4.52
C VAL A 172 12.21 -10.08 -3.50
N SER A 173 13.18 -10.15 -2.58
CA SER A 173 13.16 -11.13 -1.49
C SER A 173 12.16 -10.76 -0.38
N VAL A 174 11.61 -11.76 0.32
CA VAL A 174 10.73 -11.55 1.49
C VAL A 174 11.42 -10.72 2.58
N GLY A 175 12.73 -10.91 2.79
CA GLY A 175 13.53 -10.10 3.71
C GLY A 175 13.59 -8.62 3.31
N THR A 176 13.63 -8.33 2.01
CA THR A 176 13.53 -6.96 1.49
C THR A 176 12.18 -6.34 1.84
N VAL A 177 11.08 -7.08 1.68
CA VAL A 177 9.73 -6.61 2.06
C VAL A 177 9.66 -6.33 3.56
N LYS A 178 10.06 -7.27 4.41
CA LYS A 178 10.07 -7.11 5.88
C LYS A 178 10.83 -5.87 6.31
N SER A 179 12.07 -5.74 5.86
CA SER A 179 12.95 -4.63 6.27
C SER A 179 12.47 -3.27 5.74
N ALA A 180 11.96 -3.22 4.50
CA ALA A 180 11.42 -2.00 3.93
C ALA A 180 10.11 -1.56 4.58
N VAL A 181 9.19 -2.50 4.87
CA VAL A 181 7.94 -2.24 5.58
C VAL A 181 8.23 -1.77 7.00
N SER A 182 9.15 -2.43 7.72
CA SER A 182 9.54 -1.99 9.06
C SER A 182 10.08 -0.55 9.06
N ARG A 183 10.94 -0.20 8.09
CA ARG A 183 11.46 1.18 7.97
C ARG A 183 10.37 2.17 7.59
N ALA A 184 9.44 1.78 6.71
CA ALA A 184 8.31 2.63 6.32
C ALA A 184 7.38 2.91 7.49
N LEU A 185 7.02 1.89 8.27
CA LEU A 185 6.21 2.05 9.48
C LEU A 185 6.91 2.89 10.55
N GLY A 186 8.25 2.79 10.67
CA GLY A 186 9.01 3.70 11.53
C GLY A 186 8.81 5.16 11.12
N LYS A 187 9.02 5.47 9.83
CA LYS A 187 8.80 6.82 9.29
C LYS A 187 7.36 7.33 9.49
N LEU A 188 6.36 6.47 9.32
CA LEU A 188 4.95 6.84 9.52
C LEU A 188 4.63 7.09 11.00
N ARG A 189 5.27 6.37 11.93
CA ARG A 189 5.08 6.62 13.37
C ARG A 189 5.66 7.95 13.81
N ASP A 190 6.74 8.38 13.16
CA ASP A 190 7.43 9.63 13.46
C ASP A 190 6.89 10.81 12.63
N ASP A 191 5.88 10.61 11.78
CA ASP A 191 5.33 11.68 10.94
C ASP A 191 4.51 12.67 11.78
N PRO A 192 4.87 13.97 11.77
CA PRO A 192 4.21 14.97 12.60
C PRO A 192 2.73 15.18 12.23
N GLU A 193 2.32 14.97 10.97
CA GLU A 193 0.91 15.07 10.58
C GLU A 193 0.06 13.95 11.20
N LEU A 194 0.65 12.78 11.43
CA LEU A 194 -0.02 11.64 12.07
C LEU A 194 0.00 11.73 13.59
N MET A 195 0.96 12.45 14.16
CA MET A 195 0.96 12.74 15.59
C MET A 195 -0.06 13.81 15.97
N LEU A 196 -0.31 14.78 15.08
CA LEU A 196 -1.29 15.85 15.29
C LEU A 196 -2.75 15.40 15.08
N ALA A 197 -2.96 14.30 14.33
CA ALA A 197 -4.28 13.73 14.06
C ALA A 197 -4.71 12.67 15.11
N ARG A 198 -4.01 12.58 16.25
CA ARG A 198 -4.22 11.59 17.31
C ARG A 198 -4.65 12.25 18.61
#